data_AF-A0A6P3ZI79-F1
#
_entry.id   AF-A0A6P3ZI79-F1
#
_cell.length_a   1.000
_cell.length_b   1.000
_cell.length_c   1.000
_cell.angle_alpha   90.00
_cell.angle_beta   90.00
_cell.angle_gamma   90.00
#
_symmetry.space_group_name_H-M   'P 1'
#
loop_
_entity.id
_entity.type
_entity.pdbx_description
1 polymer ?
#
loop_
_entity_poly.entity_id
_entity_poly.type
_entity_poly.pdbx_seq_one_letter_code
_entity_poly.pdbx_strand_id
1 'polypeptide(L)'
;MDSAHGFTSLIQLGLSSPSSSFSLHRHPIFAPPICQNLAGRFYPRVCPIIYCRHQNPYFIVTKQSKFREFRLFKSVELDQFLTSDDEEEMGEGFFEAIEELERMTREPSDVLEEMNERLSARELQLVLVYFSQEGRDSWCALEVFEWLRKENRVDKETMELMVSIMCSWVKKLIEEERDVGDVVDLLVDMDCVGLKPSFSMMEKVISLYWEMGEKERSVLFVKEVLRRGIACSEDDGDGHKGGPTGYLAWKMMAEGNYMGAVKLVVNIRESGLKPEVYSYLIAMTAVVKELNEFAKALRKLKGFAKDGLVAEVDTENAGLIKKYQSDLLAVGVRLSNWITQEGSSSLSGVVHERLLAMYVCAGRGLEAERQLWEMKLVGKEADGDLYDIVLAICASQKEASAIARLLTRLEATSSLRKKKSLSWLLRGYIKGGHFDNAAETVFKMLDLGLPPEYLDRAAVLQGLRRRIHRSGGLETYLKLCKRLSDNNLIGPCLLYLYIKKYKLWIIKMI
;
A
#
# COMPACT_ATOMS: atom_id res chain seq x y z
N MET A 1 -19.90 11.66 -21.94
CA MET A 1 -19.31 10.36 -22.32
C MET A 1 -17.92 10.33 -21.73
N ASP A 2 -17.79 9.47 -20.72
CA ASP A 2 -16.63 8.70 -20.27
C ASP A 2 -15.32 9.41 -19.88
N SER A 3 -15.08 9.49 -18.56
CA SER A 3 -14.04 8.70 -17.89
C SER A 3 -13.93 9.10 -16.40
N ALA A 4 -14.64 8.37 -15.54
CA ALA A 4 -14.46 8.39 -14.10
C ALA A 4 -14.23 6.95 -13.65
N HIS A 5 -13.01 6.44 -13.84
CA HIS A 5 -12.60 5.19 -13.22
C HIS A 5 -12.03 5.48 -11.83
N GLY A 6 -12.96 5.72 -10.92
CA GLY A 6 -12.69 5.63 -9.48
C GLY A 6 -12.26 4.21 -9.14
N PHE A 7 -11.22 4.12 -8.32
CA PHE A 7 -10.72 2.89 -7.73
C PHE A 7 -11.85 1.98 -7.24
N THR A 8 -11.70 0.72 -7.61
CA THR A 8 -12.57 -0.42 -7.39
C THR A 8 -13.21 -0.41 -6.00
N SER A 9 -14.54 -0.48 -5.99
CA SER A 9 -15.42 -0.82 -4.87
C SER A 9 -14.75 -1.73 -3.83
N LEU A 10 -14.74 -1.28 -2.57
CA LEU A 10 -14.30 -2.02 -1.38
C LEU A 10 -15.23 -3.19 -0.99
N ILE A 11 -16.01 -3.74 -1.94
CA ILE A 11 -16.92 -4.87 -1.72
C ILE A 11 -16.44 -6.08 -2.53
N GLN A 12 -15.48 -6.80 -1.95
CA GLN A 12 -15.34 -8.25 -2.15
C GLN A 12 -14.95 -8.88 -0.80
N LEU A 13 -15.91 -8.88 0.13
CA LEU A 13 -15.88 -9.76 1.30
C LEU A 13 -16.36 -11.15 0.85
N GLY A 14 -15.49 -11.88 0.16
CA GLY A 14 -15.69 -13.28 -0.17
C GLY A 14 -15.64 -14.14 1.10
N LEU A 15 -16.78 -14.73 1.45
CA LEU A 15 -16.87 -15.89 2.34
C LEU A 15 -16.70 -17.14 1.47
N SER A 16 -15.54 -17.80 1.54
CA SER A 16 -15.34 -19.15 1.00
C SER A 16 -14.29 -19.91 1.82
N SER A 17 -14.57 -21.21 1.96
CA SER A 17 -14.04 -22.21 2.89
C SER A 17 -12.58 -22.62 2.65
N PRO A 18 -11.82 -23.09 3.66
CA PRO A 18 -10.44 -23.55 3.47
C PRO A 18 -10.29 -25.08 3.46
N SER A 19 -9.58 -25.57 2.44
CA SER A 19 -8.64 -26.71 2.48
C SER A 19 -7.37 -26.17 1.83
N SER A 20 -6.13 -26.35 2.28
CA SER A 20 -5.49 -27.48 2.93
C SER A 20 -4.17 -27.02 3.59
N SER A 21 -3.71 -27.85 4.53
CA SER A 21 -2.43 -27.90 5.24
C SER A 21 -1.18 -27.51 4.46
N PHE A 22 -0.20 -26.87 5.12
CA PHE A 22 1.22 -27.28 5.11
C PHE A 22 2.03 -26.68 6.29
N SER A 23 3.15 -27.34 6.54
CA SER A 23 3.92 -27.53 7.78
C SER A 23 4.82 -26.38 8.24
N LEU A 24 4.92 -26.24 9.57
CA LEU A 24 5.93 -25.44 10.27
C LEU A 24 7.25 -26.21 10.41
N HIS A 25 8.37 -25.55 10.10
CA HIS A 25 9.66 -25.87 10.71
C HIS A 25 10.20 -24.65 11.46
N ARG A 26 10.62 -24.91 12.71
CA ARG A 26 11.19 -23.98 13.68
C ARG A 26 12.71 -24.01 13.63
N HIS A 27 13.28 -22.99 14.28
CA HIS A 27 14.59 -22.89 14.97
C HIS A 27 15.64 -22.00 14.24
N PRO A 28 16.66 -21.47 14.96
CA PRO A 28 16.60 -20.71 16.21
C PRO A 28 17.50 -19.43 16.17
N ILE A 29 17.36 -18.65 17.24
CA ILE A 29 18.04 -17.38 17.58
C ILE A 29 19.55 -17.56 17.79
N PHE A 30 20.37 -16.62 17.29
CA PHE A 30 21.70 -16.28 17.82
C PHE A 30 22.01 -14.78 17.62
N ALA A 31 22.32 -14.08 18.72
CA ALA A 31 23.08 -12.82 18.81
C ALA A 31 24.51 -13.19 19.26
N PRO A 32 25.62 -12.39 19.11
CA PRO A 32 25.79 -10.98 19.54
C PRO A 32 26.90 -10.22 18.70
N PRO A 33 27.71 -9.25 19.19
CA PRO A 33 27.52 -8.09 20.09
C PRO A 33 27.88 -6.72 19.45
N ILE A 34 27.65 -5.70 20.27
CA ILE A 34 27.87 -4.24 20.15
C ILE A 34 29.35 -3.84 19.97
N CYS A 35 29.61 -2.82 19.14
CA CYS A 35 30.70 -1.86 19.37
C CYS A 35 30.25 -0.43 18.99
N GLN A 36 30.32 0.46 19.98
CA GLN A 36 30.09 1.89 19.88
C GLN A 36 31.28 2.58 19.18
N ASN A 37 31.02 3.65 18.43
CA ASN A 37 31.69 4.94 18.68
C ASN A 37 31.05 6.08 17.87
N LEU A 38 30.70 7.14 18.61
CA LEU A 38 30.33 8.46 18.12
C LEU A 38 31.58 9.21 17.64
N ALA A 39 31.46 9.94 16.53
CA ALA A 39 32.13 11.24 16.36
C ALA A 39 31.42 12.03 15.25
N GLY A 40 30.64 13.03 15.64
CA GLY A 40 30.09 14.01 14.72
C GLY A 40 31.18 14.97 14.25
N ARG A 41 31.13 15.34 12.96
CA ARG A 41 31.73 16.57 12.45
C ARG A 41 30.85 17.17 11.36
N PHE A 42 30.25 18.31 11.69
CA PHE A 42 29.79 19.33 10.74
C PHE A 42 30.99 19.92 10.00
N TYR A 43 30.91 20.08 8.68
CA TYR A 43 31.57 21.15 7.91
C TYR A 43 30.81 21.36 6.57
N PRO A 44 30.95 22.53 5.92
CA PRO A 44 29.91 23.19 5.14
C PRO A 44 30.08 23.00 3.63
N ARG A 45 29.00 23.34 2.91
CA ARG A 45 28.91 23.48 1.46
C ARG A 45 30.12 24.20 0.85
N VAL A 46 31.01 23.44 0.23
CA VAL A 46 31.82 23.84 -0.92
C VAL A 46 31.97 22.57 -1.76
N CYS A 47 31.34 22.52 -2.93
CA CYS A 47 31.60 21.45 -3.90
C CYS A 47 32.99 21.68 -4.49
N PRO A 48 33.98 20.81 -4.24
CA PRO A 48 35.19 20.82 -5.04
C PRO A 48 34.84 20.20 -6.39
N ILE A 49 35.30 20.81 -7.47
CA ILE A 49 35.40 20.18 -8.78
C ILE A 49 36.34 18.98 -8.61
N ILE A 50 35.77 17.77 -8.50
CA ILE A 50 36.56 16.54 -8.42
C ILE A 50 36.86 16.12 -9.85
N TYR A 51 38.07 16.45 -10.30
CA TYR A 51 38.71 15.77 -11.43
C TYR A 51 38.93 14.30 -11.05
N CYS A 52 37.97 13.43 -11.34
CA CYS A 52 38.16 11.98 -11.26
C CYS A 52 38.96 11.51 -12.49
N ARG A 53 40.29 11.58 -12.42
CA ARG A 53 41.16 10.77 -13.28
C ARG A 53 41.02 9.30 -12.88
N HIS A 54 40.10 8.56 -13.50
CA HIS A 54 40.23 7.11 -13.63
C HIS A 54 41.00 6.81 -14.92
N GLN A 55 42.32 6.94 -14.86
CA GLN A 55 43.19 6.38 -15.89
C GLN A 55 43.23 4.86 -15.73
N ASN A 56 42.70 4.13 -16.70
CA ASN A 56 42.96 2.70 -16.85
C ASN A 56 44.34 2.54 -17.56
N PRO A 57 45.37 1.94 -16.93
CA PRO A 57 46.76 2.13 -17.34
C PRO A 57 47.27 1.15 -18.42
N TYR A 58 46.43 0.68 -19.34
CA TYR A 58 46.86 -0.28 -20.36
C TYR A 58 46.41 0.07 -21.77
N PHE A 59 46.96 1.12 -22.38
CA PHE A 59 47.10 1.16 -23.84
C PHE A 59 48.32 1.99 -24.27
N ILE A 60 49.34 1.29 -24.76
CA ILE A 60 50.44 1.88 -25.53
C ILE A 60 49.94 2.07 -26.95
N VAL A 61 49.79 3.31 -27.39
CA VAL A 61 49.39 3.68 -28.75
C VAL A 61 50.58 3.48 -29.69
N THR A 62 50.52 2.45 -30.54
CA THR A 62 51.32 2.39 -31.77
C THR A 62 50.46 2.87 -32.94
N LYS A 63 50.84 4.01 -33.53
CA LYS A 63 50.28 4.53 -34.80
C LYS A 63 50.38 3.46 -35.89
N GLN A 64 49.25 3.08 -36.48
CA GLN A 64 49.21 2.64 -37.87
C GLN A 64 47.83 2.87 -38.50
N SER A 65 47.84 3.65 -39.56
CA SER A 65 46.71 4.01 -40.42
C SER A 65 46.24 2.82 -41.27
N LYS A 66 44.94 2.85 -41.59
CA LYS A 66 44.18 2.13 -42.63
C LYS A 66 43.53 0.80 -42.21
N PHE A 67 42.20 0.86 -42.18
CA PHE A 67 41.26 -0.18 -42.64
C PHE A 67 41.56 -1.61 -42.16
N ARG A 68 41.40 -1.84 -40.85
CA ARG A 68 41.18 -3.14 -40.18
C ARG A 68 40.74 -2.78 -38.75
N GLU A 69 39.65 -3.26 -38.17
CA GLU A 69 38.82 -4.42 -38.42
C GLU A 69 37.48 -4.16 -37.70
N PHE A 70 36.38 -4.54 -38.35
CA PHE A 70 35.04 -4.81 -37.78
C PHE A 70 35.04 -5.90 -36.68
N ARG A 71 36.13 -6.07 -35.93
CA ARG A 71 36.29 -7.07 -34.86
C ARG A 71 36.13 -6.52 -33.46
N LEU A 72 36.16 -5.20 -33.26
CA LEU A 72 35.89 -4.57 -31.96
C LEU A 72 34.39 -4.53 -31.60
N PHE A 73 33.50 -4.76 -32.57
CA PHE A 73 32.04 -4.74 -32.37
C PHE A 73 31.41 -6.11 -32.11
N LYS A 74 32.17 -7.23 -32.21
CA LYS A 74 31.66 -8.55 -31.76
C LYS A 74 31.49 -8.67 -30.24
N SER A 75 32.00 -7.70 -29.48
CA SER A 75 31.85 -7.61 -28.01
C SER A 75 30.81 -6.58 -27.58
N VAL A 76 30.07 -6.00 -28.54
CA VAL A 76 29.16 -4.89 -28.32
C VAL A 76 27.74 -5.48 -28.39
N GLU A 77 27.03 -5.52 -27.26
CA GLU A 77 25.63 -5.99 -27.18
C GLU A 77 24.65 -4.96 -27.77
N LEU A 78 24.87 -4.55 -29.02
CA LEU A 78 23.93 -3.70 -29.76
C LEU A 78 22.61 -4.44 -30.05
N ASP A 79 22.62 -5.78 -30.09
CA ASP A 79 21.45 -6.63 -30.34
C ASP A 79 20.27 -6.41 -29.36
N GLN A 80 20.53 -5.83 -28.18
CA GLN A 80 19.48 -5.56 -27.19
C GLN A 80 18.70 -4.27 -27.48
N PHE A 81 19.27 -3.37 -28.31
CA PHE A 81 18.71 -2.07 -28.65
C PHE A 81 18.54 -1.86 -30.17
N LEU A 82 19.05 -2.78 -31.01
CA LEU A 82 18.99 -2.72 -32.47
C LEU A 82 18.14 -3.83 -33.11
N THR A 83 17.63 -3.54 -34.29
CA THR A 83 17.19 -4.53 -35.27
C THR A 83 18.29 -4.77 -36.31
N SER A 84 18.33 -5.93 -36.97
CA SER A 84 19.41 -6.31 -37.91
C SER A 84 19.60 -5.36 -39.09
N ASP A 85 18.62 -4.50 -39.37
CA ASP A 85 18.67 -3.50 -40.44
C ASP A 85 19.49 -2.26 -40.05
N ASP A 86 19.83 -2.12 -38.76
CA ASP A 86 20.49 -0.92 -38.22
C ASP A 86 22.01 -0.93 -38.36
N GLU A 87 22.62 -2.09 -38.65
CA GLU A 87 24.06 -2.20 -38.92
C GLU A 87 24.45 -1.58 -40.27
N GLU A 88 23.52 -1.51 -41.23
CA GLU A 88 23.76 -0.98 -42.58
C GLU A 88 23.64 0.56 -42.66
N GLU A 89 23.14 1.22 -41.60
CA GLU A 89 22.87 2.67 -41.57
C GLU A 89 23.99 3.51 -40.91
N MET A 90 25.07 2.89 -40.42
CA MET A 90 26.17 3.59 -39.73
C MET A 90 27.10 4.31 -40.72
N GLY A 91 27.10 5.65 -40.72
CA GLY A 91 27.96 6.47 -41.58
C GLY A 91 29.42 6.58 -41.10
N GLU A 92 30.33 7.02 -41.99
CA GLU A 92 31.75 7.27 -41.61
C GLU A 92 31.88 8.32 -40.49
N GLY A 93 30.94 9.28 -40.42
CA GLY A 93 30.90 10.31 -39.37
C GLY A 93 30.65 9.74 -37.97
N PHE A 94 29.85 8.67 -37.85
CA PHE A 94 29.63 7.99 -36.58
C PHE A 94 30.92 7.38 -36.01
N PHE A 95 31.71 6.71 -36.86
CA PHE A 95 32.97 6.10 -36.43
C PHE A 95 34.05 7.13 -36.08
N GLU A 96 34.13 8.22 -36.84
CA GLU A 96 35.03 9.35 -36.54
C GLU A 96 34.67 9.99 -35.19
N ALA A 97 33.38 10.14 -34.89
CA ALA A 97 32.91 10.70 -33.62
C ALA A 97 33.31 9.82 -32.43
N ILE A 98 33.10 8.50 -32.54
CA ILE A 98 33.51 7.56 -31.49
C ILE A 98 35.02 7.60 -31.27
N GLU A 99 35.81 7.59 -32.35
CA GLU A 99 37.27 7.56 -32.25
C GLU A 99 37.83 8.82 -31.57
N GLU A 100 37.28 10.01 -31.90
CA GLU A 100 37.68 11.28 -31.29
C GLU A 100 37.20 11.42 -29.83
N LEU A 101 35.99 10.95 -29.52
CA LEU A 101 35.48 10.92 -28.15
C LEU A 101 36.27 9.95 -27.27
N GLU A 102 36.64 8.76 -27.77
CA GLU A 102 37.50 7.80 -27.05
C GLU A 102 38.91 8.34 -26.80
N ARG A 103 39.43 9.21 -27.68
CA ARG A 103 40.76 9.81 -27.53
C ARG A 103 40.85 10.74 -26.32
N MET A 104 39.73 11.30 -25.85
CA MET A 104 39.66 12.19 -24.68
C MET A 104 40.69 13.34 -24.74
N THR A 105 41.00 13.83 -25.95
CA THR A 105 41.98 14.92 -26.15
C THR A 105 41.36 16.31 -26.15
N ARG A 106 40.04 16.38 -26.38
CA ARG A 106 39.21 17.60 -26.44
C ARG A 106 37.97 17.38 -25.57
N GLU A 107 37.28 18.45 -25.20
CA GLU A 107 35.99 18.31 -24.50
C GLU A 107 34.98 17.66 -25.46
N PRO A 108 34.15 16.70 -24.98
CA PRO A 108 33.16 16.02 -25.82
C PRO A 108 32.19 16.98 -26.52
N SER A 109 31.86 18.10 -25.89
CA SER A 109 31.07 19.19 -26.48
C SER A 109 31.69 19.75 -27.76
N ASP A 110 33.00 20.00 -27.77
CA ASP A 110 33.71 20.57 -28.92
C ASP A 110 33.73 19.59 -30.11
N VAL A 111 33.92 18.29 -29.82
CA VAL A 111 33.90 17.23 -30.83
C VAL A 111 32.51 17.09 -31.43
N LEU A 112 31.47 17.10 -30.60
CA LEU A 112 30.09 16.98 -31.06
C LEU A 112 29.62 18.21 -31.84
N GLU A 113 30.07 19.41 -31.47
CA GLU A 113 29.76 20.65 -32.22
C GLU A 113 30.37 20.63 -33.62
N GLU A 114 31.61 20.16 -33.78
CA GLU A 114 32.28 20.01 -35.08
C GLU A 114 31.57 18.96 -35.97
N MET A 115 31.02 17.92 -35.36
CA MET A 115 30.38 16.79 -36.06
C MET A 115 28.86 16.92 -36.19
N ASN A 116 28.25 17.99 -35.69
CA ASN A 116 26.80 18.17 -35.59
C ASN A 116 26.07 18.01 -36.94
N GLU A 117 26.60 18.63 -38.00
CA GLU A 117 26.03 18.56 -39.36
C GLU A 117 26.27 17.21 -40.06
N ARG A 118 27.17 16.38 -39.52
CA ARG A 118 27.53 15.07 -40.10
C ARG A 118 26.82 13.91 -39.42
N LEU A 119 26.19 14.13 -38.27
CA LEU A 119 25.54 13.10 -37.46
C LEU A 119 24.01 13.24 -37.47
N SER A 120 23.34 12.20 -37.95
CA SER A 120 21.90 12.05 -37.82
C SER A 120 21.47 11.91 -36.35
N ALA A 121 20.19 12.15 -36.05
CA ALA A 121 19.65 11.96 -34.71
C ALA A 121 19.81 10.50 -34.23
N ARG A 122 19.71 9.55 -35.15
CA ARG A 122 19.89 8.11 -34.88
C ARG A 122 21.35 7.78 -34.56
N GLU A 123 22.31 8.33 -35.31
CA GLU A 123 23.74 8.15 -35.00
C GLU A 123 24.11 8.73 -33.64
N LEU A 124 23.52 9.85 -33.22
CA LEU A 124 23.74 10.41 -31.88
C LEU A 124 23.16 9.53 -30.76
N GLN A 125 21.99 8.90 -30.99
CA GLN A 125 21.47 7.88 -30.08
C GLN A 125 22.39 6.65 -30.02
N LEU A 126 22.98 6.25 -31.14
CA LEU A 126 23.97 5.16 -31.18
C LEU A 126 25.25 5.54 -30.41
N VAL A 127 25.71 6.79 -30.50
CA VAL A 127 26.86 7.27 -29.71
C VAL A 127 26.56 7.20 -28.21
N LEU A 128 25.34 7.59 -27.78
CA LEU A 128 24.90 7.41 -26.39
C LEU A 128 24.93 5.95 -25.96
N VAL A 129 24.35 5.05 -26.76
CA VAL A 129 24.34 3.60 -26.47
C VAL A 129 25.77 3.07 -26.38
N TYR A 130 26.65 3.48 -27.30
CA TYR A 130 28.04 3.04 -27.34
C TYR A 130 28.79 3.36 -26.05
N PHE A 131 28.75 4.62 -25.59
CA PHE A 131 29.43 5.03 -24.36
C PHE A 131 28.75 4.52 -23.09
N SER A 132 27.51 4.02 -23.18
CA SER A 132 26.81 3.40 -22.05
C SER A 132 27.21 1.95 -21.74
N GLN A 133 27.95 1.30 -22.64
CA GLN A 133 28.33 -0.12 -22.51
C GLN A 133 29.48 -0.37 -21.54
N GLU A 134 29.71 -1.65 -21.21
CA GLU A 134 30.73 -2.05 -20.22
C GLU A 134 32.15 -1.72 -20.66
N GLY A 135 32.94 -1.24 -19.69
CA GLY A 135 34.34 -0.85 -19.91
C GLY A 135 34.50 0.51 -20.63
N ARG A 136 33.40 1.24 -20.86
CA ARG A 136 33.39 2.58 -21.46
C ARG A 136 33.10 3.65 -20.40
N ASP A 137 33.39 4.90 -20.77
CA ASP A 137 33.22 6.03 -19.87
C ASP A 137 31.75 6.45 -19.79
N SER A 138 31.07 6.04 -18.71
CA SER A 138 29.68 6.42 -18.44
C SER A 138 29.50 7.92 -18.28
N TRP A 139 30.57 8.65 -17.92
CA TRP A 139 30.56 10.12 -17.87
C TRP A 139 30.45 10.72 -19.27
N CYS A 140 31.17 10.17 -20.25
CA CYS A 140 31.08 10.59 -21.65
C CYS A 140 29.66 10.44 -22.19
N ALA A 141 28.94 9.35 -21.85
CA ALA A 141 27.54 9.19 -22.22
C ALA A 141 26.63 10.30 -21.65
N LEU A 142 26.87 10.73 -20.40
CA LEU A 142 26.14 11.83 -19.77
C LEU A 142 26.46 13.19 -20.42
N GLU A 143 27.72 13.42 -20.81
CA GLU A 143 28.12 14.64 -21.52
C GLU A 143 27.56 14.72 -22.94
N VAL A 144 27.55 13.60 -23.68
CA VAL A 144 26.88 13.51 -24.98
C VAL A 144 25.39 13.85 -24.83
N PHE A 145 24.74 13.35 -23.77
CA PHE A 145 23.35 13.66 -23.49
C PHE A 145 23.14 15.15 -23.14
N GLU A 146 24.04 15.73 -22.34
CA GLU A 146 24.00 17.15 -22.00
C GLU A 146 24.07 18.03 -23.24
N TRP A 147 24.98 17.71 -24.15
CA TRP A 147 25.14 18.41 -25.42
C TRP A 147 23.89 18.30 -26.29
N LEU A 148 23.33 17.09 -26.43
CA LEU A 148 22.08 16.87 -27.17
C LEU A 148 20.93 17.73 -26.63
N ARG A 149 20.87 17.91 -25.31
CA ARG A 149 19.85 18.77 -24.70
C ARG A 149 20.12 20.25 -25.00
N LYS A 150 21.37 20.72 -24.92
CA LYS A 150 21.72 22.12 -25.25
C LYS A 150 21.32 22.46 -26.68
N GLU A 151 21.51 21.52 -27.61
CA GLU A 151 21.12 21.64 -29.02
C GLU A 151 19.61 21.40 -29.26
N ASN A 152 18.81 21.17 -28.22
CA ASN A 152 17.38 20.88 -28.29
C ASN A 152 17.04 19.68 -29.21
N ARG A 153 17.94 18.68 -29.26
CA ARG A 153 17.80 17.44 -30.04
C ARG A 153 17.30 16.25 -29.21
N VAL A 154 16.91 16.48 -27.96
CA VAL A 154 16.35 15.45 -27.08
C VAL A 154 14.86 15.33 -27.34
N ASP A 155 14.48 14.30 -28.09
CA ASP A 155 13.09 13.89 -28.26
C ASP A 155 12.65 12.92 -27.15
N LYS A 156 11.37 12.50 -27.21
CA LYS A 156 10.80 11.57 -26.23
C LYS A 156 11.51 10.22 -26.25
N GLU A 157 11.92 9.74 -27.44
CA GLU A 157 12.60 8.46 -27.61
C GLU A 157 14.00 8.48 -26.98
N THR A 158 14.75 9.57 -27.17
CA THR A 158 16.07 9.79 -26.55
C THR A 158 15.97 9.87 -25.03
N MET A 159 14.90 10.47 -24.48
CA MET A 159 14.62 10.44 -23.04
C MET A 159 14.33 9.03 -22.52
N GLU A 160 13.51 8.26 -23.24
CA GLU A 160 13.20 6.87 -22.88
C GLU A 160 14.44 5.97 -22.93
N LEU A 161 15.27 6.15 -23.96
CA LEU A 161 16.58 5.51 -24.10
C LEU A 161 17.49 5.83 -22.92
N MET A 162 17.58 7.10 -22.53
CA MET A 162 18.41 7.52 -21.40
C MET A 162 17.95 6.90 -20.07
N VAL A 163 16.62 6.79 -19.85
CA VAL A 163 16.08 6.09 -18.68
C VAL A 163 16.41 4.59 -18.74
N SER A 164 16.40 3.97 -19.93
CA SER A 164 16.79 2.57 -20.11
C SER A 164 18.28 2.34 -19.82
N ILE A 165 19.15 3.22 -20.30
CA ILE A 165 20.58 3.22 -20.03
C ILE A 165 20.84 3.33 -18.52
N MET A 166 20.17 4.28 -17.85
CA MET A 166 20.22 4.42 -16.39
C MET A 166 19.83 3.11 -15.69
N CYS A 167 18.73 2.48 -16.08
CA CYS A 167 18.31 1.21 -15.49
C CYS A 167 19.38 0.11 -15.65
N SER A 168 20.06 0.06 -16.80
CA SER A 168 21.16 -0.86 -17.05
C SER A 168 22.33 -0.61 -16.10
N TRP A 169 22.76 0.65 -15.96
CA TRP A 169 23.83 1.02 -15.01
C TRP A 169 23.45 0.71 -13.56
N VAL A 170 22.24 1.05 -13.13
CA VAL A 170 21.74 0.76 -11.79
C VAL A 170 21.70 -0.75 -11.53
N LYS A 171 21.22 -1.54 -12.50
CA LYS A 171 21.18 -2.99 -12.38
C LYS A 171 22.57 -3.57 -12.15
N LYS A 172 23.58 -3.06 -12.87
CA LYS A 172 24.99 -3.47 -12.69
C LYS A 172 25.53 -3.10 -11.33
N LEU A 173 25.28 -1.88 -10.85
CA LEU A 173 25.67 -1.47 -9.48
C LEU A 173 25.04 -2.35 -8.40
N ILE A 174 23.80 -2.82 -8.63
CA ILE A 174 23.13 -3.75 -7.72
C ILE A 174 23.82 -5.13 -7.75
N GLU A 175 24.09 -5.66 -8.95
CA GLU A 175 24.77 -6.96 -9.18
C GLU A 175 26.21 -7.00 -8.64
N GLU A 176 26.94 -5.89 -8.74
CA GLU A 176 28.29 -5.72 -8.17
C GLU A 176 28.30 -5.50 -6.64
N GLU A 177 27.14 -5.57 -5.98
CA GLU A 177 26.99 -5.33 -4.53
C GLU A 177 27.55 -3.96 -4.06
N ARG A 178 27.54 -2.94 -4.92
CA ARG A 178 28.03 -1.57 -4.63
C ARG A 178 27.24 -0.87 -3.53
N ASP A 179 27.77 0.19 -2.92
CA ASP A 179 26.98 0.88 -1.90
C ASP A 179 25.77 1.55 -2.53
N VAL A 180 24.69 1.71 -1.76
CA VAL A 180 23.52 2.42 -2.22
C VAL A 180 23.84 3.89 -2.51
N GLY A 181 24.86 4.45 -1.85
CA GLY A 181 25.42 5.76 -2.16
C GLY A 181 25.86 5.89 -3.61
N ASP A 182 26.49 4.86 -4.20
CA ASP A 182 26.98 4.87 -5.59
C ASP A 182 25.82 5.00 -6.59
N VAL A 183 24.68 4.35 -6.30
CA VAL A 183 23.45 4.47 -7.12
C VAL A 183 22.86 5.87 -7.01
N VAL A 184 22.93 6.48 -5.82
CA VAL A 184 22.45 7.85 -5.61
C VAL A 184 23.40 8.88 -6.23
N ASP A 185 24.72 8.63 -6.21
CA ASP A 185 25.73 9.44 -6.89
C ASP A 185 25.46 9.46 -8.40
N LEU A 186 25.16 8.31 -9.00
CA LEU A 186 24.76 8.24 -10.42
C LEU A 186 23.52 9.12 -10.71
N LEU A 187 22.50 9.12 -9.84
CA LEU A 187 21.33 9.97 -10.01
C LEU A 187 21.66 11.47 -9.85
N VAL A 188 22.64 11.80 -9.02
CA VAL A 188 23.14 13.18 -8.86
C VAL A 188 23.94 13.60 -10.10
N ASP A 189 24.77 12.72 -10.65
CA ASP A 189 25.52 12.99 -11.89
C ASP A 189 24.56 13.21 -13.06
N MET A 190 23.46 12.44 -13.12
CA MET A 190 22.38 12.67 -14.07
C MET A 190 21.72 14.05 -13.88
N ASP A 191 21.44 14.47 -12.64
CA ASP A 191 20.90 15.81 -12.37
C ASP A 191 21.89 16.92 -12.76
N CYS A 192 23.20 16.70 -12.57
CA CYS A 192 24.27 17.64 -12.97
C CYS A 192 24.30 17.85 -14.49
N VAL A 193 24.11 16.77 -15.27
CA VAL A 193 23.94 16.90 -16.71
C VAL A 193 22.54 17.33 -17.10
N GLY A 194 21.70 17.75 -16.14
CA GLY A 194 20.35 18.33 -16.25
C GLY A 194 19.22 17.34 -16.56
N LEU A 195 19.49 16.03 -16.47
CA LEU A 195 18.46 15.00 -16.43
C LEU A 195 17.88 14.97 -15.02
N LYS A 196 16.92 15.86 -14.74
CA LYS A 196 16.27 15.91 -13.43
C LYS A 196 15.68 14.54 -13.10
N PRO A 197 16.11 13.89 -12.00
CA PRO A 197 15.58 12.61 -11.59
C PRO A 197 14.07 12.71 -11.34
N SER A 198 13.27 12.15 -12.24
CA SER A 198 11.82 12.14 -12.11
C SER A 198 11.35 11.02 -11.20
N PHE A 199 10.10 11.09 -10.72
CA PHE A 199 9.50 9.99 -9.97
C PHE A 199 9.54 8.65 -10.73
N SER A 200 9.38 8.68 -12.07
CA SER A 200 9.48 7.49 -12.92
C SER A 200 10.84 6.81 -12.84
N MET A 201 11.93 7.58 -12.75
CA MET A 201 13.27 7.03 -12.57
C MET A 201 13.42 6.36 -11.20
N MET A 202 12.97 7.03 -10.13
CA MET A 202 12.99 6.47 -8.78
C MET A 202 12.15 5.19 -8.67
N GLU A 203 10.98 5.18 -9.32
CA GLU A 203 10.11 4.01 -9.40
C GLU A 203 10.82 2.80 -10.00
N LYS A 204 11.52 3.02 -11.12
CA LYS A 204 12.31 1.97 -11.78
C LYS A 204 13.46 1.47 -10.91
N VAL A 205 14.22 2.36 -10.27
CA VAL A 205 15.32 1.97 -9.35
C VAL A 205 14.79 1.15 -8.17
N ILE A 206 13.72 1.63 -7.52
CA ILE A 206 13.05 0.87 -6.45
C ILE A 206 12.62 -0.48 -6.97
N SER A 207 12.09 -0.54 -8.20
CA SER A 207 11.64 -1.78 -8.79
C SER A 207 12.75 -2.78 -9.07
N LEU A 208 13.89 -2.32 -9.58
CA LEU A 208 15.08 -3.14 -9.79
C LEU A 208 15.59 -3.75 -8.49
N TYR A 209 15.78 -2.95 -7.44
CA TYR A 209 16.17 -3.50 -6.13
C TYR A 209 15.18 -4.56 -5.63
N TRP A 210 13.89 -4.34 -5.86
CA TRP A 210 12.85 -5.24 -5.39
C TRP A 210 12.81 -6.57 -6.16
N GLU A 211 12.98 -6.52 -7.48
CA GLU A 211 13.01 -7.69 -8.36
C GLU A 211 14.25 -8.54 -8.14
N MET A 212 15.38 -7.90 -7.82
CA MET A 212 16.63 -8.56 -7.44
C MET A 212 16.60 -9.16 -6.03
N GLY A 213 15.51 -8.98 -5.27
CA GLY A 213 15.36 -9.50 -3.90
C GLY A 213 16.04 -8.66 -2.81
N GLU A 214 16.69 -7.55 -3.18
CA GLU A 214 17.46 -6.65 -2.33
C GLU A 214 16.56 -5.63 -1.59
N LYS A 215 15.61 -6.14 -0.80
CA LYS A 215 14.57 -5.33 -0.14
C LYS A 215 15.14 -4.37 0.91
N GLU A 216 16.12 -4.78 1.71
CA GLU A 216 16.77 -3.88 2.66
C GLU A 216 17.54 -2.74 1.97
N ARG A 217 18.26 -3.04 0.87
CA ARG A 217 18.98 -2.02 0.07
C ARG A 217 18.00 -1.04 -0.59
N SER A 218 16.83 -1.51 -1.02
CA SER A 218 15.74 -0.62 -1.49
C SER A 218 15.30 0.38 -0.42
N VAL A 219 15.18 -0.05 0.84
CA VAL A 219 14.85 0.84 1.98
C VAL A 219 15.98 1.85 2.25
N LEU A 220 17.24 1.42 2.17
CA LEU A 220 18.38 2.31 2.30
C LEU A 220 18.43 3.34 1.16
N PHE A 221 18.07 2.93 -0.06
CA PHE A 221 18.02 3.80 -1.23
C PHE A 221 17.05 4.94 -1.02
N VAL A 222 15.81 4.63 -0.62
CA VAL A 222 14.81 5.66 -0.32
C VAL A 222 15.28 6.60 0.79
N LYS A 223 15.93 6.08 1.84
CA LYS A 223 16.47 6.94 2.91
C LYS A 223 17.56 7.87 2.40
N GLU A 224 18.44 7.39 1.53
CA GLU A 224 19.54 8.19 1.00
C GLU A 224 19.05 9.25 0.01
N VAL A 225 18.09 8.92 -0.85
CA VAL A 225 17.38 9.86 -1.72
C VAL A 225 16.75 11.00 -0.91
N LEU A 226 16.07 10.67 0.20
CA LEU A 226 15.48 11.67 1.09
C LEU A 226 16.53 12.50 1.86
N ARG A 227 17.66 11.91 2.26
CA ARG A 227 18.74 12.62 2.96
C ARG A 227 19.40 13.68 2.08
N ARG A 228 19.67 13.32 0.82
CA ARG A 228 20.30 14.22 -0.15
C ARG A 228 19.31 15.20 -0.75
N GLY A 229 18.01 14.98 -0.55
CA GLY A 229 16.96 15.88 -1.00
C GLY A 229 16.86 15.93 -2.52
N ILE A 230 17.07 14.79 -3.20
CA ILE A 230 16.92 14.70 -4.65
C ILE A 230 15.45 14.94 -4.98
N ALA A 231 15.16 16.15 -5.47
CA ALA A 231 13.81 16.61 -5.72
C ALA A 231 13.24 15.86 -6.93
N CYS A 232 12.31 14.93 -6.69
CA CYS A 232 11.42 14.47 -7.74
C CYS A 232 10.58 15.68 -8.15
N SER A 233 10.79 16.20 -9.36
CA SER A 233 10.00 17.34 -9.86
C SER A 233 8.51 16.99 -9.80
N GLU A 234 7.73 17.80 -9.09
CA GLU A 234 6.28 17.82 -9.22
C GLU A 234 5.96 18.42 -10.59
N ASP A 235 5.86 17.59 -11.64
CA ASP A 235 5.32 18.08 -12.90
C ASP A 235 4.43 17.05 -13.62
N ASP A 236 3.36 17.62 -14.18
CA ASP A 236 2.26 17.07 -14.95
C ASP A 236 1.35 16.01 -14.31
N GLY A 237 0.35 16.53 -13.60
CA GLY A 237 -1.05 16.19 -13.94
C GLY A 237 -1.57 14.84 -13.47
N ASP A 238 -1.36 14.46 -12.21
CA ASP A 238 -2.37 13.75 -11.40
C ASP A 238 -1.91 13.76 -9.94
N GLY A 239 -2.73 14.29 -9.02
CA GLY A 239 -2.39 14.46 -7.59
C GLY A 239 -2.25 13.16 -6.78
N HIS A 240 -1.87 12.06 -7.44
CA HIS A 240 -1.93 10.68 -6.96
C HIS A 240 -0.57 9.94 -7.01
N LYS A 241 0.50 10.56 -7.51
CA LYS A 241 1.83 9.92 -7.56
C LYS A 241 2.59 10.18 -6.26
N GLY A 242 2.49 9.25 -5.31
CA GLY A 242 3.29 9.28 -4.09
C GLY A 242 4.77 9.12 -4.41
N GLY A 243 5.65 9.88 -3.76
CA GLY A 243 7.09 9.81 -3.99
C GLY A 243 7.74 8.47 -3.58
N PRO A 244 9.08 8.38 -3.61
CA PRO A 244 9.81 7.12 -3.41
C PRO A 244 9.40 6.35 -2.13
N THR A 245 9.10 7.05 -1.03
CA THR A 245 8.65 6.37 0.21
C THR A 245 7.28 5.74 0.04
N GLY A 246 6.35 6.51 -0.55
CA GLY A 246 5.01 6.02 -0.84
C GLY A 246 5.01 4.82 -1.78
N TYR A 247 5.79 4.88 -2.86
CA TYR A 247 5.89 3.79 -3.83
C TYR A 247 6.45 2.51 -3.20
N LEU A 248 7.54 2.62 -2.43
CA LEU A 248 8.13 1.47 -1.74
C LEU A 248 7.14 0.82 -0.75
N ALA A 249 6.42 1.64 0.03
CA ALA A 249 5.37 1.17 0.92
C ALA A 249 4.22 0.49 0.16
N TRP A 250 3.83 1.02 -1.01
CA TRP A 250 2.84 0.39 -1.87
C TRP A 250 3.32 -0.97 -2.41
N LYS A 251 4.59 -1.07 -2.83
CA LYS A 251 5.18 -2.33 -3.31
C LYS A 251 5.17 -3.41 -2.22
N MET A 252 5.51 -3.04 -0.98
CA MET A 252 5.37 -3.92 0.19
C MET A 252 3.91 -4.37 0.43
N MET A 253 2.95 -3.46 0.26
CA MET A 253 1.52 -3.81 0.41
C MET A 253 1.03 -4.75 -0.70
N ALA A 254 1.51 -4.59 -1.94
CA ALA A 254 1.13 -5.45 -3.06
C ALA A 254 1.54 -6.91 -2.83
N GLU A 255 2.65 -7.14 -2.12
CA GLU A 255 3.09 -8.46 -1.67
C GLU A 255 2.38 -8.97 -0.41
N GLY A 256 1.50 -8.17 0.21
CA GLY A 256 0.79 -8.50 1.44
C GLY A 256 1.58 -8.21 2.73
N ASN A 257 2.76 -7.59 2.65
CA ASN A 257 3.53 -7.18 3.83
C ASN A 257 3.08 -5.81 4.36
N TYR A 258 1.85 -5.75 4.90
CA TYR A 258 1.24 -4.51 5.38
C TYR A 258 2.00 -3.92 6.57
N MET A 259 2.36 -4.74 7.56
CA MET A 259 3.12 -4.28 8.72
C MET A 259 4.51 -3.74 8.33
N GLY A 260 5.16 -4.33 7.33
CA GLY A 260 6.42 -3.81 6.78
C GLY A 260 6.26 -2.42 6.19
N ALA A 261 5.21 -2.20 5.39
CA ALA A 261 4.89 -0.90 4.81
C ALA A 261 4.65 0.18 5.90
N VAL A 262 3.91 -0.18 6.95
CA VAL A 262 3.68 0.73 8.09
C VAL A 262 4.99 1.09 8.80
N LYS A 263 5.81 0.08 9.11
CA LYS A 263 7.10 0.27 9.78
C LYS A 263 8.06 1.12 8.95
N LEU A 264 8.08 0.93 7.63
CA LEU A 264 8.92 1.70 6.71
C LEU A 264 8.66 3.21 6.87
N VAL A 265 7.40 3.62 6.71
CA VAL A 265 7.02 5.05 6.74
C VAL A 265 7.24 5.66 8.12
N VAL A 266 6.89 4.93 9.19
CA VAL A 266 7.13 5.36 10.58
C VAL A 266 8.62 5.53 10.85
N ASN A 267 9.45 4.55 10.47
CA ASN A 267 10.89 4.59 10.70
C ASN A 267 11.57 5.72 9.93
N ILE A 268 11.15 5.99 8.69
CA ILE A 268 11.69 7.10 7.89
C ILE A 268 11.38 8.43 8.59
N ARG A 269 10.14 8.64 9.02
CA ARG A 269 9.76 9.86 9.75
C ARG A 269 10.49 10.01 11.09
N GLU A 270 10.57 8.94 11.87
CA GLU A 270 11.24 8.94 13.18
C GLU A 270 12.77 9.10 13.05
N SER A 271 13.36 8.77 11.90
CA SER A 271 14.76 9.05 11.60
C SER A 271 15.06 10.52 11.25
N GLY A 272 14.05 11.40 11.30
CA GLY A 272 14.17 12.84 10.99
C GLY A 272 14.06 13.18 9.51
N LEU A 273 13.81 12.19 8.65
CA LEU A 273 13.54 12.41 7.23
C LEU A 273 12.08 12.82 7.03
N LYS A 274 11.82 13.53 5.93
CA LYS A 274 10.48 13.99 5.56
C LYS A 274 9.95 13.12 4.42
N PRO A 275 9.21 12.04 4.72
CA PRO A 275 8.54 11.28 3.68
C PRO A 275 7.40 12.12 3.09
N GLU A 276 6.94 11.73 1.91
CA GLU A 276 5.91 12.50 1.19
C GLU A 276 4.55 12.34 1.87
N VAL A 277 3.68 13.36 1.84
CA VAL A 277 2.39 13.31 2.56
C VAL A 277 1.55 12.09 2.15
N TYR A 278 1.59 11.71 0.87
CA TYR A 278 0.88 10.54 0.36
C TYR A 278 1.42 9.20 0.89
N SER A 279 2.69 9.13 1.31
CA SER A 279 3.26 7.93 1.94
C SER A 279 2.55 7.56 3.25
N TYR A 280 2.12 8.57 4.02
CA TYR A 280 1.33 8.34 5.23
C TYR A 280 -0.07 7.79 4.91
N LEU A 281 -0.70 8.23 3.82
CA LEU A 281 -1.99 7.69 3.36
C LEU A 281 -1.87 6.22 2.93
N ILE A 282 -0.77 5.87 2.26
CA ILE A 282 -0.44 4.49 1.91
C ILE A 282 -0.24 3.67 3.18
N ALA A 283 0.53 4.16 4.15
CA ALA A 283 0.72 3.48 5.44
C ALA A 283 -0.61 3.33 6.22
N MET A 284 -1.50 4.33 6.22
CA MET A 284 -2.83 4.19 6.82
C MET A 284 -3.66 3.11 6.09
N THR A 285 -3.53 3.01 4.78
CA THR A 285 -4.18 1.93 4.01
C THR A 285 -3.61 0.57 4.39
N ALA A 286 -2.30 0.46 4.60
CA ALA A 286 -1.66 -0.75 5.11
C ALA A 286 -2.18 -1.12 6.51
N VAL A 287 -2.36 -0.15 7.43
CA VAL A 287 -2.97 -0.38 8.76
C VAL A 287 -4.37 -1.00 8.63
N VAL A 288 -5.21 -0.48 7.72
CA VAL A 288 -6.55 -1.02 7.48
C VAL A 288 -6.49 -2.46 6.97
N LYS A 289 -5.60 -2.75 6.02
CA LYS A 289 -5.42 -4.10 5.46
C LYS A 289 -4.93 -5.09 6.51
N GLU A 290 -3.96 -4.69 7.32
CA GLU A 290 -3.44 -5.49 8.45
C GLU A 290 -4.55 -5.80 9.47
N LEU A 291 -5.34 -4.80 9.88
CA LEU A 291 -6.48 -5.02 10.78
C LEU A 291 -7.52 -5.98 10.19
N ASN A 292 -7.75 -5.93 8.88
CA ASN A 292 -8.68 -6.81 8.20
C ASN A 292 -8.17 -8.27 8.18
N GLU A 293 -6.90 -8.49 7.85
CA GLU A 293 -6.29 -9.83 7.90
C GLU A 293 -6.25 -10.36 9.34
N PHE A 294 -5.91 -9.51 10.30
CA PHE A 294 -5.99 -9.83 11.72
C PHE A 294 -7.41 -10.25 12.14
N ALA A 295 -8.45 -9.52 11.71
CA ALA A 295 -9.83 -9.87 11.98
C ALA A 295 -10.27 -11.19 11.29
N LYS A 296 -9.72 -11.52 10.11
CA LYS A 296 -9.94 -12.83 9.45
C LYS A 296 -9.26 -13.95 10.22
N ALA A 297 -8.01 -13.76 10.66
CA ALA A 297 -7.26 -14.72 11.46
C ALA A 297 -7.98 -15.03 12.79
N LEU A 298 -8.46 -14.00 13.49
CA LEU A 298 -9.25 -14.17 14.72
C LEU A 298 -10.56 -14.93 14.50
N ARG A 299 -11.22 -14.74 13.35
CA ARG A 299 -12.42 -15.51 13.00
C ARG A 299 -12.11 -16.98 12.78
N LYS A 300 -11.01 -17.29 12.08
CA LYS A 300 -10.54 -18.69 11.89
C LYS A 300 -10.20 -19.34 13.23
N LEU A 301 -9.46 -18.63 14.09
CA LEU A 301 -9.12 -19.11 15.43
C LEU A 301 -10.37 -19.43 16.28
N LYS A 302 -11.38 -18.55 16.27
CA LYS A 302 -12.66 -18.80 16.94
C LYS A 302 -13.45 -19.97 16.33
N GLY A 303 -13.29 -20.24 15.04
CA GLY A 303 -13.85 -21.42 14.38
C GLY A 303 -13.22 -22.71 14.94
N PHE A 304 -11.89 -22.79 14.92
CA PHE A 304 -11.16 -23.95 15.45
C PHE A 304 -11.45 -24.23 16.92
N ALA A 305 -11.62 -23.19 17.74
CA ALA A 305 -12.02 -23.35 19.13
C ALA A 305 -13.43 -23.96 19.28
N LYS A 306 -14.39 -23.56 18.43
CA LYS A 306 -15.75 -24.13 18.44
C LYS A 306 -15.80 -25.58 17.99
N ASP A 307 -14.93 -25.95 17.07
CA ASP A 307 -14.81 -27.31 16.54
C ASP A 307 -14.01 -28.24 17.48
N GLY A 308 -13.49 -27.71 18.60
CA GLY A 308 -12.69 -28.46 19.56
C GLY A 308 -11.27 -28.80 19.06
N LEU A 309 -10.84 -28.22 17.95
CA LEU A 309 -9.53 -28.46 17.35
C LEU A 309 -8.38 -27.73 18.09
N VAL A 310 -8.72 -26.64 18.78
CA VAL A 310 -7.79 -25.85 19.59
C VAL A 310 -8.47 -25.48 20.91
N ALA A 311 -7.71 -25.41 22.00
CA ALA A 311 -8.20 -24.89 23.27
C ALA A 311 -8.69 -23.44 23.13
N GLU A 312 -9.61 -23.02 24.00
CA GLU A 312 -9.99 -21.61 24.06
C GLU A 312 -8.77 -20.74 24.35
N VAL A 313 -8.74 -19.54 23.75
CA VAL A 313 -7.65 -18.58 23.93
C VAL A 313 -7.55 -18.22 25.41
N ASP A 314 -6.39 -18.48 26.01
CA ASP A 314 -6.15 -18.14 27.41
C ASP A 314 -6.11 -16.62 27.62
N THR A 315 -6.13 -16.23 28.90
CA THR A 315 -6.17 -14.81 29.30
C THR A 315 -4.94 -14.02 28.84
N GLU A 316 -3.77 -14.65 28.73
CA GLU A 316 -2.52 -14.00 28.32
C GLU A 316 -2.54 -13.69 26.82
N ASN A 317 -2.86 -14.70 26.00
CA ASN A 317 -2.99 -14.57 24.55
C ASN A 317 -4.12 -13.60 24.17
N ALA A 318 -5.23 -13.58 24.92
CA ALA A 318 -6.28 -12.59 24.74
C ALA A 318 -5.76 -11.16 24.99
N GLY A 319 -4.89 -10.98 25.99
CA GLY A 319 -4.20 -9.73 26.27
C GLY A 319 -3.29 -9.29 25.11
N LEU A 320 -2.49 -10.22 24.57
CA LEU A 320 -1.60 -9.96 23.42
C LEU A 320 -2.38 -9.55 22.17
N ILE A 321 -3.49 -10.25 21.87
CA ILE A 321 -4.39 -9.94 20.75
C ILE A 321 -4.94 -8.51 20.88
N LYS A 322 -5.41 -8.14 22.08
CA LYS A 322 -5.95 -6.79 22.33
C LYS A 322 -4.86 -5.72 22.24
N LYS A 323 -3.65 -6.02 22.76
CA LYS A 323 -2.51 -5.11 22.70
C LYS A 323 -2.09 -4.84 21.26
N TYR A 324 -1.91 -5.90 20.45
CA TYR A 324 -1.56 -5.77 19.04
C TYR A 324 -2.55 -4.88 18.27
N GLN A 325 -3.85 -5.12 18.44
CA GLN A 325 -4.88 -4.29 17.82
C GLN A 325 -4.81 -2.82 18.29
N SER A 326 -4.57 -2.59 19.59
CA SER A 326 -4.50 -1.24 20.16
C SER A 326 -3.26 -0.48 19.67
N ASP A 327 -2.12 -1.15 19.59
CA ASP A 327 -0.87 -0.58 19.07
C ASP A 327 -1.03 -0.19 17.59
N LEU A 328 -1.65 -1.06 16.79
CA LEU A 328 -1.92 -0.80 15.38
C LEU A 328 -2.89 0.38 15.16
N LEU A 329 -3.93 0.50 15.99
CA LEU A 329 -4.82 1.65 16.00
C LEU A 329 -4.08 2.95 16.37
N ALA A 330 -3.19 2.89 17.36
CA ALA A 330 -2.40 4.05 17.78
C ALA A 330 -1.46 4.52 16.66
N VAL A 331 -0.87 3.61 15.89
CA VAL A 331 -0.08 3.94 14.72
C VAL A 331 -0.93 4.62 13.64
N GLY A 332 -2.14 4.12 13.35
CA GLY A 332 -3.03 4.74 12.38
C GLY A 332 -3.43 6.19 12.75
N VAL A 333 -3.71 6.44 14.03
CA VAL A 333 -3.97 7.80 14.54
C VAL A 333 -2.72 8.69 14.48
N ARG A 334 -1.54 8.13 14.75
CA ARG A 334 -0.27 8.87 14.62
C ARG A 334 -0.04 9.31 13.18
N LEU A 335 -0.23 8.40 12.22
CA LEU A 335 -0.10 8.69 10.78
C LEU A 335 -1.10 9.78 10.34
N SER A 336 -2.35 9.74 10.80
CA SER A 336 -3.32 10.80 10.48
C SER A 336 -2.89 12.16 11.02
N ASN A 337 -2.34 12.21 12.22
CA ASN A 337 -1.87 13.46 12.82
C ASN A 337 -0.70 14.05 12.03
N TRP A 338 0.22 13.22 11.52
CA TRP A 338 1.31 13.69 10.64
C TRP A 338 0.78 14.28 9.34
N ILE A 339 -0.24 13.66 8.72
CA ILE A 339 -0.90 14.24 7.53
C ILE A 339 -1.54 15.59 7.85
N THR A 340 -2.19 15.75 9.01
CA THR A 340 -2.79 17.03 9.41
C THR A 340 -1.76 18.12 9.72
N GLN A 341 -0.56 17.74 10.20
CA GLN A 341 0.51 18.68 10.49
C GLN A 341 1.24 19.17 9.23
N GLU A 342 1.34 18.33 8.20
CA GLU A 342 2.15 18.58 7.00
C GLU A 342 1.33 18.86 5.74
N GLY A 343 0.09 18.39 5.70
CA GLY A 343 -0.75 18.38 4.52
C GLY A 343 -1.70 19.57 4.40
N SER A 344 -2.06 19.88 3.16
CA SER A 344 -3.15 20.81 2.84
C SER A 344 -4.51 20.24 3.29
N SER A 345 -5.44 21.14 3.61
CA SER A 345 -6.81 20.80 4.05
C SER A 345 -7.58 19.87 3.09
N SER A 346 -7.14 19.75 1.83
CA SER A 346 -7.71 18.87 0.81
C SER A 346 -7.67 17.37 1.17
N LEU A 347 -6.71 16.92 1.98
CA LEU A 347 -6.59 15.49 2.33
C LEU A 347 -7.44 15.07 3.53
N SER A 348 -8.03 16.02 4.26
CA SER A 348 -8.78 15.74 5.50
C SER A 348 -9.92 14.73 5.28
N GLY A 349 -10.67 14.86 4.19
CA GLY A 349 -11.75 13.92 3.86
C GLY A 349 -11.26 12.49 3.58
N VAL A 350 -10.05 12.32 3.02
CA VAL A 350 -9.46 11.00 2.80
C VAL A 350 -8.94 10.40 4.10
N VAL A 351 -8.34 11.23 4.97
CA VAL A 351 -7.87 10.81 6.30
C VAL A 351 -9.01 10.26 7.15
N HIS A 352 -10.14 10.99 7.24
CA HIS A 352 -11.30 10.53 8.01
C HIS A 352 -11.90 9.24 7.45
N GLU A 353 -11.90 9.07 6.12
CA GLU A 353 -12.31 7.81 5.49
C GLU A 353 -11.41 6.64 5.88
N ARG A 354 -10.09 6.83 5.91
CA ARG A 354 -9.14 5.78 6.34
C ARG A 354 -9.25 5.47 7.82
N LEU A 355 -9.45 6.48 8.67
CA LEU A 355 -9.72 6.27 10.10
C LEU A 355 -11.04 5.52 10.32
N LEU A 356 -12.09 5.86 9.58
CA LEU A 356 -13.36 5.14 9.61
C LEU A 356 -13.17 3.66 9.27
N ALA A 357 -12.52 3.36 8.13
CA ALA A 357 -12.24 1.99 7.70
C ALA A 357 -11.42 1.22 8.75
N MET A 358 -10.42 1.88 9.34
CA MET A 358 -9.58 1.33 10.40
C MET A 358 -10.41 0.94 11.64
N TYR A 359 -11.25 1.85 12.14
CA TYR A 359 -12.10 1.58 13.30
C TYR A 359 -13.16 0.53 13.01
N VAL A 360 -13.71 0.49 11.79
CA VAL A 360 -14.64 -0.56 11.35
C VAL A 360 -13.96 -1.93 11.38
N CYS A 361 -12.76 -2.07 10.81
CA CYS A 361 -11.99 -3.32 10.84
C CYS A 361 -11.65 -3.77 12.27
N ALA A 362 -11.35 -2.82 13.16
CA ALA A 362 -11.09 -3.11 14.57
C ALA A 362 -12.37 -3.38 15.39
N GLY A 363 -13.55 -3.10 14.84
CA GLY A 363 -14.81 -3.19 15.56
C GLY A 363 -14.96 -2.12 16.64
N ARG A 364 -14.48 -0.90 16.42
CA ARG A 364 -14.52 0.23 17.36
C ARG A 364 -15.68 1.16 16.99
N GLY A 365 -16.87 0.87 17.53
CA GLY A 365 -18.13 1.49 17.09
C GLY A 365 -18.20 3.00 17.35
N LEU A 366 -17.86 3.43 18.57
CA LEU A 366 -17.92 4.84 18.96
C LEU A 366 -16.94 5.70 18.14
N GLU A 367 -15.72 5.21 17.95
CA GLU A 367 -14.72 5.91 17.16
C GLU A 367 -15.09 5.96 15.68
N ALA A 368 -15.64 4.86 15.13
CA ALA A 368 -16.13 4.83 13.76
C ALA A 368 -17.31 5.80 13.55
N GLU A 369 -18.25 5.84 14.49
CA GLU A 369 -19.36 6.80 14.45
C GLU A 369 -18.85 8.25 14.46
N ARG A 370 -17.86 8.55 15.32
CA ARG A 370 -17.23 9.87 15.32
C ARG A 370 -16.67 10.22 13.94
N GLN A 371 -15.95 9.31 13.29
CA GLN A 371 -15.38 9.58 11.96
C GLN A 371 -16.44 9.81 10.88
N LEU A 372 -17.61 9.15 10.95
CA LEU A 372 -18.73 9.46 10.04
C LEU A 372 -19.18 10.92 10.14
N TRP A 373 -19.19 11.46 11.35
CA TRP A 373 -19.55 12.86 11.59
C TRP A 373 -18.45 13.83 11.18
N GLU A 374 -17.18 13.52 11.47
CA GLU A 374 -16.04 14.33 11.01
C GLU A 374 -16.00 14.40 9.47
N MET A 375 -16.23 13.28 8.77
CA MET A 375 -16.37 13.27 7.31
C MET A 375 -17.44 14.24 6.82
N LYS A 376 -18.62 14.22 7.46
CA LYS A 376 -19.73 15.11 7.11
C LYS A 376 -19.38 16.58 7.34
N LEU A 377 -18.64 16.90 8.41
CA LEU A 377 -18.18 18.27 8.70
C LEU A 377 -17.22 18.80 7.63
N VAL A 378 -16.39 17.93 7.05
CA VAL A 378 -15.46 18.30 5.96
C VAL A 378 -16.09 18.18 4.57
N GLY A 379 -17.43 18.09 4.49
CA GLY A 379 -18.17 18.08 3.23
C GLY A 379 -18.12 16.76 2.45
N LYS A 380 -17.71 15.66 3.08
CA LYS A 380 -17.65 14.34 2.45
C LYS A 380 -18.68 13.40 3.06
N GLU A 381 -19.54 12.81 2.23
CA GLU A 381 -20.53 11.84 2.71
C GLU A 381 -20.00 10.41 2.55
N ALA A 382 -20.06 9.63 3.64
CA ALA A 382 -19.78 8.21 3.60
C ALA A 382 -20.94 7.44 2.96
N ASP A 383 -20.63 6.34 2.26
CA ASP A 383 -21.63 5.44 1.71
C ASP A 383 -22.59 4.95 2.80
N GLY A 384 -23.87 4.81 2.47
CA GLY A 384 -24.89 4.34 3.41
C GLY A 384 -24.52 2.98 4.01
N ASP A 385 -23.86 2.12 3.24
CA ASP A 385 -23.48 0.78 3.71
C ASP A 385 -22.46 0.84 4.85
N LEU A 386 -21.60 1.86 4.89
CA LEU A 386 -20.69 2.11 6.01
C LEU A 386 -21.46 2.48 7.28
N TYR A 387 -22.52 3.29 7.16
CA TYR A 387 -23.38 3.60 8.31
C TYR A 387 -24.06 2.36 8.88
N ASP A 388 -24.53 1.46 8.02
CA ASP A 388 -25.16 0.20 8.45
C ASP A 388 -24.15 -0.70 9.19
N ILE A 389 -22.90 -0.75 8.70
CA ILE A 389 -21.82 -1.50 9.35
C ILE A 389 -21.50 -0.90 10.74
N VAL A 390 -21.35 0.44 10.84
CA VAL A 390 -21.08 1.11 12.11
C VAL A 390 -22.23 0.92 13.10
N LEU A 391 -23.48 0.98 12.61
CA LEU A 391 -24.68 0.70 13.41
C LEU A 391 -24.65 -0.72 13.98
N ALA A 392 -24.29 -1.72 13.17
CA ALA A 392 -24.17 -3.10 13.61
C ALA A 392 -23.04 -3.31 14.63
N ILE A 393 -21.90 -2.61 14.47
CA ILE A 393 -20.80 -2.65 15.45
C ILE A 393 -21.25 -2.06 16.79
N CYS A 394 -21.85 -0.86 16.78
CA CYS A 394 -22.36 -0.21 17.98
C CYS A 394 -23.42 -1.07 18.70
N ALA A 395 -24.30 -1.72 17.92
CA ALA A 395 -25.28 -2.67 18.45
C ALA A 395 -24.64 -3.89 19.11
N SER A 396 -23.56 -4.43 18.53
CA SER A 396 -22.82 -5.54 19.13
C SER A 396 -22.10 -5.18 20.44
N GLN A 397 -21.94 -3.88 20.72
CA GLN A 397 -21.33 -3.33 21.93
C GLN A 397 -22.35 -2.73 22.90
N LYS A 398 -23.64 -2.71 22.52
CA LYS A 398 -24.74 -2.09 23.27
C LYS A 398 -24.58 -0.58 23.49
N GLU A 399 -23.99 0.12 22.53
CA GLU A 399 -23.79 1.58 22.58
C GLU A 399 -25.07 2.35 22.24
N ALA A 400 -26.01 2.41 23.18
CA ALA A 400 -27.37 2.91 22.95
C ALA A 400 -27.42 4.36 22.41
N SER A 401 -26.51 5.23 22.86
CA SER A 401 -26.46 6.64 22.43
C SER A 401 -26.04 6.78 20.96
N ALA A 402 -25.01 6.05 20.55
CA ALA A 402 -24.54 5.97 19.17
C ALA A 402 -25.61 5.39 18.24
N ILE A 403 -26.24 4.30 18.67
CA ILE A 403 -27.33 3.65 17.93
C ILE A 403 -28.49 4.63 17.71
N ALA A 404 -28.90 5.37 18.75
CA ALA A 404 -29.97 6.35 18.64
C ALA A 404 -29.62 7.45 17.62
N ARG A 405 -28.41 8.02 17.68
CA ARG A 405 -27.96 9.04 16.72
C ARG A 405 -27.95 8.52 15.28
N LEU A 406 -27.38 7.34 15.05
CA LEU A 406 -27.32 6.71 13.73
C LEU A 406 -28.72 6.41 13.17
N LEU A 407 -29.66 6.02 14.04
CA LEU A 407 -31.04 5.73 13.64
C LEU A 407 -31.86 6.98 13.27
N THR A 408 -31.47 8.19 13.70
CA THR A 408 -32.17 9.41 13.27
C THR A 408 -32.12 9.61 11.75
N ARG A 409 -31.00 9.21 11.10
CA ARG A 409 -30.89 9.22 9.64
C ARG A 409 -31.90 8.31 8.96
N LEU A 410 -32.36 7.27 9.66
CA LEU A 410 -33.27 6.29 9.10
C LEU A 410 -34.64 6.90 8.77
N GLU A 411 -35.09 7.89 9.54
CA GLU A 411 -36.43 8.48 9.44
C GLU A 411 -36.74 9.02 8.03
N ALA A 412 -35.76 9.66 7.40
CA ALA A 412 -35.87 10.28 6.08
C ALA A 412 -35.63 9.32 4.89
N THR A 413 -35.41 8.02 5.13
CA THR A 413 -35.05 7.05 4.08
C THR A 413 -36.22 6.20 3.56
N SER A 414 -36.05 5.62 2.37
CA SER A 414 -37.00 4.69 1.77
C SER A 414 -37.20 3.41 2.60
N SER A 415 -38.37 2.78 2.49
CA SER A 415 -38.70 1.53 3.22
C SER A 415 -37.66 0.42 3.01
N LEU A 416 -37.12 0.29 1.79
CA LEU A 416 -36.08 -0.69 1.46
C LEU A 416 -34.78 -0.42 2.23
N ARG A 417 -34.34 0.84 2.28
CA ARG A 417 -33.15 1.23 3.07
C ARG A 417 -33.40 1.01 4.56
N LYS A 418 -34.60 1.36 5.05
CA LYS A 418 -35.03 1.11 6.43
C LYS A 418 -34.91 -0.36 6.81
N LYS A 419 -35.41 -1.26 5.96
CA LYS A 419 -35.31 -2.70 6.17
C LYS A 419 -33.85 -3.16 6.25
N LYS A 420 -32.99 -2.71 5.32
CA LYS A 420 -31.56 -3.05 5.30
C LYS A 420 -30.87 -2.65 6.59
N SER A 421 -31.01 -1.40 7.03
CA SER A 421 -30.36 -0.91 8.26
C SER A 421 -30.87 -1.61 9.52
N LEU A 422 -32.18 -1.89 9.61
CA LEU A 422 -32.74 -2.66 10.74
C LEU A 422 -32.26 -4.11 10.77
N SER A 423 -32.08 -4.75 9.61
CA SER A 423 -31.45 -6.08 9.53
C SER A 423 -29.99 -6.05 10.02
N TRP A 424 -29.22 -5.02 9.68
CA TRP A 424 -27.85 -4.85 10.19
C TRP A 424 -27.82 -4.61 11.70
N LEU A 425 -28.71 -3.76 12.22
CA LEU A 425 -28.89 -3.53 13.66
C LEU A 425 -29.19 -4.85 14.40
N LEU A 426 -30.14 -5.62 13.86
CA LEU A 426 -30.53 -6.92 14.39
C LEU A 426 -29.35 -7.90 14.45
N ARG A 427 -28.61 -8.05 13.34
CA ARG A 427 -27.42 -8.90 13.27
C ARG A 427 -26.31 -8.43 14.22
N GLY A 428 -26.16 -7.12 14.40
CA GLY A 428 -25.28 -6.52 15.39
C GLY A 428 -25.61 -6.97 16.83
N TYR A 429 -26.86 -6.82 17.24
CA TYR A 429 -27.31 -7.28 18.57
C TYR A 429 -27.16 -8.81 18.75
N ILE A 430 -27.48 -9.61 17.72
CA ILE A 430 -27.27 -11.06 17.74
C ILE A 430 -25.78 -11.38 17.97
N LYS A 431 -24.88 -10.71 17.25
CA LYS A 431 -23.42 -10.89 17.37
C LYS A 431 -22.90 -10.52 18.76
N GLY A 432 -23.45 -9.46 19.37
CA GLY A 432 -23.13 -9.04 20.75
C GLY A 432 -23.79 -9.90 21.84
N GLY A 433 -24.71 -10.80 21.48
CA GLY A 433 -25.47 -11.59 22.45
C GLY A 433 -26.57 -10.80 23.18
N HIS A 434 -26.95 -9.64 22.66
CA HIS A 434 -27.98 -8.75 23.22
C HIS A 434 -29.37 -9.13 22.68
N PHE A 435 -29.81 -10.35 22.99
CA PHE A 435 -31.01 -10.94 22.37
C PHE A 435 -32.34 -10.23 22.72
N ASP A 436 -32.41 -9.50 23.84
CA ASP A 436 -33.60 -8.71 24.18
C ASP A 436 -33.76 -7.53 23.21
N ASN A 437 -32.69 -6.76 23.00
CA ASN A 437 -32.66 -5.67 22.01
C ASN A 437 -32.85 -6.19 20.58
N ALA A 438 -32.35 -7.41 20.28
CA ALA A 438 -32.62 -8.08 19.02
C ALA A 438 -34.12 -8.36 18.83
N ALA A 439 -34.82 -8.86 19.87
CA ALA A 439 -36.25 -9.09 19.84
C ALA A 439 -37.05 -7.78 19.69
N GLU A 440 -36.65 -6.72 20.40
CA GLU A 440 -37.22 -5.37 20.22
C GLU A 440 -37.07 -4.86 18.78
N THR A 441 -35.91 -5.11 18.17
CA THR A 441 -35.67 -4.76 16.76
C THR A 441 -36.60 -5.56 15.84
N VAL A 442 -36.82 -6.85 16.10
CA VAL A 442 -37.81 -7.65 15.37
C VAL A 442 -39.22 -7.07 15.54
N PHE A 443 -39.63 -6.69 16.75
CA PHE A 443 -40.95 -6.06 16.95
C PHE A 443 -41.09 -4.78 16.13
N LYS A 444 -40.09 -3.89 16.18
CA LYS A 444 -40.07 -2.66 15.38
C LYS A 444 -40.15 -2.94 13.88
N MET A 445 -39.44 -3.96 13.40
CA MET A 445 -39.49 -4.39 12.01
C MET A 445 -40.89 -4.87 11.61
N LEU A 446 -41.57 -5.65 12.45
CA LEU A 446 -42.95 -6.10 12.20
C LEU A 446 -43.95 -4.94 12.21
N ASP A 447 -43.82 -4.00 13.15
CA ASP A 447 -44.71 -2.83 13.24
C ASP A 447 -44.59 -1.91 12.04
N LEU A 448 -43.42 -1.88 11.39
CA LEU A 448 -43.19 -1.15 10.15
C LEU A 448 -43.59 -1.94 8.89
N GLY A 449 -44.11 -3.17 9.03
CA GLY A 449 -44.41 -4.04 7.89
C GLY A 449 -43.17 -4.53 7.14
N LEU A 450 -42.00 -4.55 7.79
CA LEU A 450 -40.70 -4.92 7.21
C LEU A 450 -40.20 -6.24 7.81
N PRO A 451 -40.75 -7.41 7.41
CA PRO A 451 -40.46 -8.67 8.09
C PRO A 451 -38.96 -9.03 8.00
N PRO A 452 -38.33 -9.45 9.13
CA PRO A 452 -36.95 -9.93 9.13
C PRO A 452 -36.79 -11.26 8.39
N GLU A 453 -35.56 -11.55 7.96
CA GLU A 453 -35.22 -12.82 7.30
C GLU A 453 -35.34 -14.02 8.24
N TYR A 454 -35.56 -15.21 7.66
CA TYR A 454 -35.72 -16.46 8.42
C TYR A 454 -34.54 -16.74 9.37
N LEU A 455 -33.31 -16.64 8.85
CA LEU A 455 -32.11 -16.90 9.63
C LEU A 455 -31.95 -15.94 10.81
N ASP A 456 -32.29 -14.66 10.61
CA ASP A 456 -32.22 -13.66 11.68
C ASP A 456 -33.23 -13.99 12.78
N ARG A 457 -34.49 -14.31 12.42
CA ARG A 457 -35.53 -14.72 13.39
C ARG A 457 -35.12 -15.97 14.17
N ALA A 458 -34.62 -16.99 13.47
CA ALA A 458 -34.18 -18.25 14.07
C ALA A 458 -33.02 -18.01 15.07
N ALA A 459 -32.06 -17.15 14.72
CA ALA A 459 -30.94 -16.81 15.59
C ALA A 459 -31.39 -16.09 16.87
N VAL A 460 -32.35 -15.15 16.79
CA VAL A 460 -32.91 -14.49 17.98
C VAL A 460 -33.62 -15.50 18.88
N LEU A 461 -34.49 -16.34 18.32
CA LEU A 461 -35.22 -17.37 19.08
C LEU A 461 -34.26 -18.35 19.76
N GLN A 462 -33.24 -18.83 19.05
CA GLN A 462 -32.23 -19.72 19.60
C GLN A 462 -31.43 -19.05 20.72
N GLY A 463 -31.05 -17.80 20.54
CA GLY A 463 -30.33 -17.00 21.54
C GLY A 463 -31.14 -16.80 22.82
N LEU A 464 -32.39 -16.37 22.69
CA LEU A 464 -33.32 -16.22 23.82
C LEU A 464 -33.55 -17.56 24.53
N ARG A 465 -33.76 -18.66 23.79
CA ARG A 465 -33.95 -20.00 24.37
C ARG A 465 -32.76 -20.43 25.23
N ARG A 466 -31.52 -20.16 24.79
CA ARG A 466 -30.32 -20.45 25.59
C ARG A 466 -30.26 -19.63 26.88
N ARG A 467 -30.77 -18.39 26.88
CA ARG A 467 -30.83 -17.53 28.07
C ARG A 467 -31.90 -17.93 29.08
N ILE A 468 -33.04 -18.47 28.63
CA ILE A 468 -34.09 -18.97 29.54
C ILE A 468 -33.51 -19.96 30.55
N HIS A 469 -32.57 -20.81 30.12
CA HIS A 469 -31.90 -21.79 30.97
C HIS A 469 -30.91 -21.19 31.97
N ARG A 470 -30.49 -19.94 31.80
CA ARG A 470 -29.39 -19.31 32.57
C ARG A 470 -29.79 -18.12 33.43
N SER A 471 -30.70 -17.24 32.99
CA SER A 471 -30.90 -15.93 33.63
C SER A 471 -32.31 -15.34 33.57
N GLY A 472 -33.32 -16.10 33.14
CA GLY A 472 -34.64 -15.54 32.81
C GLY A 472 -34.66 -14.83 31.45
N GLY A 473 -35.86 -14.54 30.93
CA GLY A 473 -36.09 -14.07 29.55
C GLY A 473 -37.22 -14.81 28.82
N LEU A 474 -37.98 -15.66 29.53
CA LEU A 474 -39.13 -16.37 28.98
C LEU A 474 -40.17 -15.41 28.42
N GLU A 475 -40.45 -14.30 29.11
CA GLU A 475 -41.48 -13.35 28.67
C GLU A 475 -41.18 -12.76 27.29
N THR A 476 -39.94 -12.29 27.06
CA THR A 476 -39.49 -11.79 25.76
C THR A 476 -39.61 -12.86 24.68
N TYR A 477 -39.22 -14.11 25.00
CA TYR A 477 -39.35 -15.24 24.09
C TYR A 477 -40.81 -15.53 23.71
N LEU A 478 -41.72 -15.57 24.68
CA LEU A 478 -43.14 -15.80 24.45
C LEU A 478 -43.79 -14.69 23.62
N LYS A 479 -43.48 -13.43 23.95
CA LYS A 479 -43.92 -12.27 23.16
C LYS A 479 -43.42 -12.35 21.72
N LEU A 480 -42.16 -12.77 21.53
CA LEU A 480 -41.58 -12.94 20.21
C LEU A 480 -42.26 -14.04 19.40
N CYS A 481 -42.46 -15.23 20.00
CA CYS A 481 -43.20 -16.32 19.36
C CYS A 481 -44.60 -15.87 18.96
N LYS A 482 -45.35 -15.24 19.87
CA LYS A 482 -46.70 -14.75 19.57
C LYS A 482 -46.69 -13.76 18.40
N ARG A 483 -45.85 -12.73 18.45
CA ARG A 483 -45.78 -11.70 17.39
C ARG A 483 -45.38 -12.27 16.03
N LEU A 484 -44.48 -13.25 16.01
CA LEU A 484 -44.12 -13.95 14.77
C LEU A 484 -45.25 -14.85 14.26
N SER A 485 -46.00 -15.51 15.15
CA SER A 485 -47.18 -16.32 14.81
C SER A 485 -48.31 -15.45 14.25
N ASP A 486 -48.60 -14.32 14.91
CA ASP A 486 -49.61 -13.34 14.46
C ASP A 486 -49.30 -12.78 13.05
N ASN A 487 -48.03 -12.79 12.64
CA ASN A 487 -47.57 -12.36 11.31
C ASN A 487 -47.34 -13.53 10.33
N ASN A 488 -47.74 -14.76 10.68
CA ASN A 488 -47.54 -15.99 9.89
C ASN A 488 -46.07 -16.27 9.52
N LEU A 489 -45.12 -15.88 10.37
CA LEU A 489 -43.68 -16.02 10.13
C LEU A 489 -43.06 -17.25 10.79
N ILE A 490 -43.80 -17.91 11.68
CA ILE A 490 -43.44 -19.19 12.30
C ILE A 490 -44.67 -20.09 12.36
N GLY A 491 -44.44 -21.40 12.41
CA GLY A 491 -45.50 -22.38 12.69
C GLY A 491 -45.89 -22.39 14.18
N PRO A 492 -46.95 -23.15 14.53
CA PRO A 492 -47.42 -23.29 15.91
C PRO A 492 -46.30 -23.78 16.83
N CYS A 493 -46.10 -23.08 17.95
CA CYS A 493 -45.05 -23.34 18.90
C CYS A 493 -45.58 -24.12 20.11
N LEU A 494 -45.05 -25.32 20.35
CA LEU A 494 -45.31 -26.08 21.58
C LEU A 494 -44.28 -25.72 22.64
N LEU A 495 -44.75 -25.17 23.73
CA LEU A 495 -43.94 -24.82 24.90
C LEU A 495 -44.09 -25.89 25.97
N TYR A 496 -42.97 -26.52 26.31
CA TYR A 496 -42.86 -27.43 27.44
C TYR A 496 -42.22 -26.70 28.61
N LEU A 497 -42.98 -26.49 29.67
CA LEU A 497 -42.53 -25.78 30.85
C LEU A 497 -42.57 -26.73 32.05
N TYR A 498 -41.41 -27.07 32.58
CA TYR A 498 -41.29 -27.91 33.76
C TYR A 498 -41.10 -27.07 35.01
N ILE A 499 -42.07 -27.09 35.91
CA ILE A 499 -41.99 -26.39 37.19
C ILE A 499 -41.49 -27.38 38.24
N LYS A 500 -40.17 -27.34 38.48
CA LYS A 500 -39.46 -28.26 39.39
C LYS A 500 -40.07 -28.32 40.79
N LYS A 501 -40.53 -27.19 41.32
CA LYS A 501 -41.15 -27.09 42.67
C LYS A 501 -42.41 -27.95 42.83
N TYR A 502 -43.18 -28.11 41.76
CA TYR A 502 -44.47 -28.83 41.77
C TYR A 502 -44.43 -30.13 40.96
N LYS A 503 -43.27 -30.51 40.41
CA LYS A 503 -43.11 -31.64 39.47
C LYS A 503 -44.14 -31.60 38.32
N LEU A 504 -44.52 -30.39 37.89
CA LEU A 504 -45.59 -30.17 36.92
C LEU A 504 -45.02 -29.86 35.54
N TRP A 505 -45.57 -30.50 34.50
CA TRP A 505 -45.35 -30.15 33.11
C TRP A 505 -46.54 -29.36 32.59
N ILE A 506 -46.28 -28.15 32.08
CA ILE A 506 -47.25 -27.36 31.36
C ILE A 506 -46.88 -27.44 29.88
N ILE A 507 -47.83 -27.91 29.07
CA ILE A 507 -47.74 -27.89 27.61
C ILE A 507 -48.69 -26.80 27.12
N LYS A 508 -48.16 -25.78 26.44
CA LYS A 508 -48.96 -24.71 25.88
C LYS A 508 -48.64 -24.55 24.39
N MET A 509 -49.68 -24.55 23.56
CA MET A 509 -49.58 -24.20 22.14
C MET A 509 -49.74 -22.69 22.00
N ILE A 510 -48.86 -22.05 21.21
CA ILE A 510 -48.89 -20.62 20.85
C ILE A 510 -48.86 -20.48 19.33
#